data_AF-A0A928K9N1-F1
#
_entry.id   AF-A0A928K9N1-F1
#
_cell.length_a   1.000
_cell.length_b   1.000
_cell.length_c   1.000
_cell.angle_alpha   90.00
_cell.angle_beta   90.00
_cell.angle_gamma   90.00
#
_symmetry.space_group_name_H-M   'P 1'
#
loop_
_entity.id
_entity.type
_entity.pdbx_description
1 polymer ?
#
loop_
_entity_poly.entity_id
_entity_poly.type
_entity_poly.pdbx_seq_one_letter_code
_entity_poly.pdbx_strand_id
1 'polypeptide(L)'
;MKKGLAVFLSLAFMFCLTSCNNDKSLQNKKNEDVINGESVKDELIEDAIKELKSEWEDIYDKMKLETDRYFEIKNTRVIKIKKTDIEEFKDVKYIIEFVLYTDYFGSAPYHSNYRVSNSVIVYNNGDMKVPKKDLLEDYSIKNYIWDYSNIIDNVKDYDDKYNCVENLK
;
A
#
# COMPACT_ATOMS: atom_id res chain seq x y z
N MET A 1 -19.89 -15.58 65.82
CA MET A 1 -21.15 -15.27 65.10
C MET A 1 -20.74 -14.69 63.74
N LYS A 2 -20.75 -15.43 62.60
CA LYS A 2 -21.86 -15.62 61.62
C LYS A 2 -22.66 -14.30 61.42
N LYS A 3 -22.86 -13.68 60.23
CA LYS A 3 -22.79 -14.05 58.78
C LYS A 3 -22.99 -12.77 57.91
N GLY A 4 -22.62 -12.86 56.62
CA GLY A 4 -23.14 -12.08 55.45
C GLY A 4 -22.01 -11.37 54.69
N LEU A 5 -21.48 -11.82 53.54
CA LEU A 5 -22.01 -12.29 52.25
C LEU A 5 -22.82 -11.23 51.47
N ALA A 6 -22.13 -10.49 50.60
CA ALA A 6 -22.64 -10.08 49.30
C ALA A 6 -21.47 -10.04 48.30
N VAL A 7 -21.49 -11.02 47.40
CA VAL A 7 -20.70 -11.09 46.18
C VAL A 7 -21.44 -10.28 45.13
N PHE A 8 -20.77 -9.38 44.43
CA PHE A 8 -21.10 -9.07 43.04
C PHE A 8 -19.80 -8.87 42.25
N LEU A 9 -19.53 -9.86 41.39
CA LEU A 9 -18.69 -9.72 40.20
C LEU A 9 -19.26 -8.59 39.33
N SER A 10 -18.40 -7.75 38.77
CA SER A 10 -18.61 -7.23 37.42
C SER A 10 -17.28 -6.85 36.76
N LEU A 11 -16.93 -7.68 35.79
CA LEU A 11 -16.18 -7.45 34.56
C LEU A 11 -14.94 -6.53 34.59
N ALA A 12 -13.79 -7.19 34.50
CA ALA A 12 -12.68 -6.73 33.70
C ALA A 12 -13.11 -6.60 32.23
N PHE A 13 -12.93 -5.42 31.63
CA PHE A 13 -12.48 -5.17 30.25
C PHE A 13 -12.69 -3.67 29.97
N MET A 14 -11.61 -2.86 29.98
CA MET A 14 -11.56 -1.73 29.06
C MET A 14 -10.11 -1.35 28.78
N PHE A 15 -9.82 -1.38 27.48
CA PHE A 15 -8.54 -1.28 26.82
C PHE A 15 -7.64 -0.13 27.31
N CYS A 16 -6.36 -0.45 27.53
CA CYS A 16 -5.27 0.49 27.31
C CYS A 16 -5.24 0.86 25.82
N LEU A 17 -5.75 2.04 25.48
CA LEU A 17 -5.33 2.74 24.26
C LEU A 17 -4.23 3.72 24.67
N THR A 18 -3.01 3.21 24.72
CA THR A 18 -1.82 4.04 24.81
C THR A 18 -1.50 4.65 23.44
N SER A 19 -1.52 5.99 23.42
CA SER A 19 -0.59 6.86 22.70
C SER A 19 -0.74 6.99 21.18
N CYS A 20 -1.56 7.94 20.75
CA CYS A 20 -1.19 8.85 19.66
C CYS A 20 -0.44 10.05 20.29
N ASN A 21 0.78 9.81 20.78
CA ASN A 21 1.75 10.90 20.85
C ASN A 21 2.42 10.97 19.48
N ASN A 22 2.10 12.02 18.72
CA ASN A 22 3.11 12.68 17.92
C ASN A 22 2.88 14.18 18.07
N ASP A 23 3.73 14.75 18.92
CA ASP A 23 3.92 16.18 19.09
C ASP A 23 4.07 16.85 17.72
N LYS A 24 3.21 17.86 17.49
CA LYS A 24 3.33 18.79 16.37
C LYS A 24 4.48 19.78 16.60
N SER A 25 5.70 19.28 16.78
CA SER A 25 6.90 20.10 16.86
C SER A 25 8.06 19.45 16.11
N LEU A 26 7.96 19.39 14.79
CA LEU A 26 9.09 19.53 13.90
C LEU A 26 8.51 19.97 12.55
N GLN A 27 8.96 21.13 12.08
CA GLN A 27 8.84 21.50 10.68
C GLN A 27 9.56 20.40 9.89
N ASN A 28 8.83 19.40 9.40
CA ASN A 28 9.40 18.36 8.57
C ASN A 28 9.82 19.01 7.25
N LYS A 29 11.12 19.29 7.12
CA LYS A 29 11.76 19.29 5.81
C LYS A 29 11.39 17.96 5.16
N LYS A 30 10.57 18.00 4.11
CA LYS A 30 10.34 16.87 3.21
C LYS A 30 11.72 16.37 2.77
N ASN A 31 12.04 15.14 3.13
CA ASN A 31 13.33 14.55 2.77
C ASN A 31 13.13 13.94 1.40
N GLU A 32 13.63 14.62 0.37
CA GLU A 32 13.62 14.11 -0.99
C GLU A 32 14.63 12.96 -1.12
N ASP A 33 14.16 11.79 -1.54
CA ASP A 33 14.98 10.61 -1.79
C ASP A 33 15.41 10.57 -3.26
N VAL A 34 16.69 10.31 -3.56
CA VAL A 34 17.24 10.46 -4.93
C VAL A 34 17.34 9.12 -5.65
N ILE A 35 16.78 9.04 -6.86
CA ILE A 35 16.88 7.90 -7.78
C ILE A 35 17.53 8.36 -9.09
N ASN A 36 18.72 7.86 -9.40
CA ASN A 36 19.51 8.24 -10.60
C ASN A 36 19.58 9.77 -10.84
N GLY A 37 19.87 10.54 -9.79
CA GLY A 37 20.03 12.00 -9.86
C GLY A 37 18.72 12.80 -9.92
N GLU A 38 17.57 12.15 -9.86
CA GLU A 38 16.25 12.78 -9.75
C GLU A 38 15.70 12.60 -8.34
N SER A 39 15.23 13.68 -7.72
CA SER A 39 14.54 13.57 -6.43
C SER A 39 13.11 13.06 -6.59
N VAL A 40 12.82 11.98 -5.86
CA VAL A 40 11.47 11.53 -5.57
C VAL A 40 11.00 12.28 -4.34
N LYS A 41 9.92 13.04 -4.51
CA LYS A 41 9.29 13.76 -3.42
C LYS A 41 8.44 12.82 -2.59
N ASP A 42 8.50 12.96 -1.27
CA ASP A 42 7.62 12.23 -0.34
C ASP A 42 6.13 12.33 -0.74
N GLU A 43 5.72 13.51 -1.23
CA GLU A 43 4.35 13.77 -1.73
C GLU A 43 3.91 12.76 -2.79
N LEU A 44 4.83 12.31 -3.66
CA LEU A 44 4.51 11.35 -4.72
C LEU A 44 4.03 10.02 -4.13
N ILE A 45 4.71 9.55 -3.08
CA ILE A 45 4.39 8.27 -2.43
C ILE A 45 3.13 8.43 -1.59
N GLU A 46 2.98 9.56 -0.89
CA GLU A 46 1.76 9.87 -0.14
C GLU A 46 0.53 9.94 -1.04
N ASP A 47 0.64 10.54 -2.22
CA ASP A 47 -0.45 10.61 -3.19
C ASP A 47 -0.75 9.24 -3.80
N ALA A 48 0.28 8.43 -4.08
CA ALA A 48 0.09 7.05 -4.50
C ALA A 48 -0.64 6.20 -3.44
N ILE A 49 -0.31 6.39 -2.15
CA ILE A 49 -1.03 5.71 -1.05
C ILE A 49 -2.51 6.13 -1.02
N LYS A 50 -2.83 7.41 -1.27
CA LYS A 50 -4.24 7.87 -1.34
C LYS A 50 -4.99 7.23 -2.50
N GLU A 51 -4.40 7.19 -3.69
CA GLU A 51 -4.99 6.54 -4.87
C GLU A 51 -5.23 5.05 -4.61
N LEU A 52 -4.25 4.38 -4.01
CA LEU A 52 -4.37 2.97 -3.63
C LEU A 52 -5.51 2.75 -2.64
N LYS A 53 -5.60 3.55 -1.57
CA LYS A 53 -6.68 3.46 -0.59
C LYS A 53 -8.05 3.68 -1.22
N SER A 54 -8.19 4.69 -2.07
CA SER A 54 -9.45 4.97 -2.77
C SER A 54 -9.90 3.79 -3.62
N GLU A 55 -8.99 3.12 -4.35
CA GLU A 55 -9.32 1.92 -5.10
C GLU A 55 -9.76 0.76 -4.17
N TRP A 56 -9.12 0.59 -3.01
CA TRP A 56 -9.50 -0.46 -2.06
C TRP A 56 -10.85 -0.19 -1.39
N GLU A 57 -11.15 1.04 -1.00
CA GLU A 57 -12.47 1.47 -0.52
C GLU A 57 -13.56 1.12 -1.56
N ASP A 58 -13.31 1.47 -2.82
CA ASP A 58 -14.15 1.15 -3.96
C ASP A 58 -14.40 -0.36 -4.11
N ILE A 59 -13.37 -1.18 -3.91
CA ILE A 59 -13.47 -2.65 -3.97
C ILE A 59 -14.35 -3.17 -2.83
N TYR A 60 -14.12 -2.72 -1.59
CA TYR A 60 -14.94 -3.12 -0.45
C TYR A 60 -16.41 -2.77 -0.63
N ASP A 61 -16.68 -1.56 -1.11
CA ASP A 61 -18.05 -1.08 -1.34
C ASP A 61 -18.74 -1.84 -2.48
N LYS A 62 -18.05 -2.07 -3.60
CA LYS A 62 -18.58 -2.85 -4.73
C LYS A 62 -18.87 -4.30 -4.36
N MET A 63 -18.00 -4.92 -3.56
CA MET A 63 -18.13 -6.32 -3.18
C MET A 63 -19.08 -6.54 -2.00
N LYS A 64 -19.53 -5.47 -1.32
CA LYS A 64 -20.43 -5.53 -0.15
C LYS A 64 -19.95 -6.51 0.92
N LEU A 65 -18.64 -6.56 1.14
CA LEU A 65 -18.03 -7.51 2.06
C LEU A 65 -18.28 -7.06 3.49
N GLU A 66 -18.90 -7.93 4.29
CA GLU A 66 -19.01 -7.76 5.75
C GLU A 66 -17.65 -8.09 6.39
N THR A 67 -16.66 -7.22 6.15
CA THR A 67 -15.28 -7.35 6.64
C THR A 67 -14.91 -6.14 7.49
N ASP A 68 -13.78 -6.25 8.18
CA ASP A 68 -13.29 -5.14 8.99
C ASP A 68 -12.62 -4.06 8.14
N ARG A 69 -12.52 -4.25 6.83
CA ARG A 69 -11.90 -3.31 5.87
C ARG A 69 -10.48 -2.99 6.29
N TYR A 70 -9.76 -4.02 6.72
CA TYR A 70 -8.40 -3.90 7.22
C TYR A 70 -7.44 -3.75 6.05
N PHE A 71 -6.54 -2.78 6.17
CA PHE A 71 -5.53 -2.47 5.17
C PHE A 71 -4.20 -2.13 5.84
N GLU A 72 -3.16 -2.88 5.51
CA GLU A 72 -1.82 -2.70 6.05
C GLU A 72 -0.78 -2.63 4.91
N ILE A 73 0.08 -1.61 4.97
CA ILE A 73 1.28 -1.47 4.13
C ILE A 73 2.49 -1.93 4.96
N LYS A 74 3.26 -2.88 4.43
CA LYS A 74 4.46 -3.42 5.10
C LYS A 74 5.79 -3.06 4.45
N ASN A 75 5.75 -2.71 3.17
CA ASN A 75 6.91 -2.26 2.43
C ASN A 75 6.44 -1.41 1.26
N THR A 76 7.25 -0.44 0.88
CA THR A 76 7.04 0.40 -0.29
C THR A 76 8.34 0.47 -1.08
N ARG A 77 8.25 0.29 -2.40
CA ARG A 77 9.37 0.52 -3.30
C ARG A 77 8.95 1.34 -4.50
N VAL A 78 9.87 2.16 -4.98
CA VAL A 78 9.70 2.97 -6.20
C VAL A 78 10.62 2.43 -7.28
N ILE A 79 10.04 2.08 -8.41
CA ILE A 79 10.72 1.53 -9.58
C ILE A 79 10.70 2.61 -10.66
N LYS A 80 11.88 3.09 -11.05
CA LYS A 80 12.02 4.01 -12.17
C LYS A 80 12.06 3.24 -13.47
N ILE A 81 11.17 3.60 -14.40
CA ILE A 81 11.08 2.96 -15.71
C ILE A 81 12.01 3.70 -16.68
N LYS A 82 12.79 2.92 -17.44
CA LYS A 82 13.62 3.42 -18.53
C LYS A 82 12.74 4.03 -19.61
N LYS A 83 13.22 5.11 -20.21
CA LYS A 83 12.63 5.59 -21.46
C LYS A 83 12.74 4.47 -22.50
N THR A 84 11.59 4.04 -23.01
CA THR A 84 11.48 2.87 -23.88
C THR A 84 10.36 3.08 -24.89
N ASP A 85 10.44 2.39 -26.03
CA ASP A 85 9.40 2.36 -27.06
C ASP A 85 8.43 1.17 -26.86
N ILE A 86 8.58 0.41 -25.77
CA ILE A 86 7.64 -0.66 -25.40
C ILE A 86 6.30 -0.01 -25.03
N GLU A 87 5.26 -0.29 -25.81
CA GLU A 87 3.95 0.38 -25.76
C GLU A 87 3.35 0.43 -24.34
N GLU A 88 3.48 -0.65 -23.56
CA GLU A 88 2.97 -0.73 -22.18
C GLU A 88 3.68 0.22 -21.20
N PHE A 89 4.93 0.61 -21.49
CA PHE A 89 5.79 1.39 -20.59
C PHE A 89 6.18 2.77 -21.14
N LYS A 90 5.87 3.09 -22.41
CA LYS A 90 6.35 4.30 -23.09
C LYS A 90 6.05 5.61 -22.36
N ASP A 91 4.91 5.66 -21.66
CA ASP A 91 4.45 6.83 -20.92
C ASP A 91 4.60 6.67 -19.40
N VAL A 92 5.13 5.54 -18.93
CA VAL A 92 5.31 5.25 -17.50
C VAL A 92 6.61 5.86 -17.02
N LYS A 93 6.53 6.62 -15.92
CA LYS A 93 7.68 7.20 -15.24
C LYS A 93 8.12 6.34 -14.06
N TYR A 94 7.17 6.02 -13.18
CA TYR A 94 7.40 5.19 -12.00
C TYR A 94 6.33 4.12 -11.85
N ILE A 95 6.74 2.99 -11.28
CA ILE A 95 5.84 2.02 -10.66
C ILE A 95 6.13 2.05 -9.17
N ILE A 96 5.14 2.39 -8.36
CA ILE A 96 5.25 2.36 -6.90
C ILE A 96 4.56 1.09 -6.44
N GLU A 97 5.33 0.12 -5.94
CA GLU A 97 4.81 -1.14 -5.45
C GLU A 97 4.72 -1.13 -3.92
N PHE A 98 3.67 -1.78 -3.44
CA PHE A 98 3.37 -1.94 -2.02
C PHE A 98 3.23 -3.42 -1.69
N VAL A 99 3.79 -3.81 -0.54
CA VAL A 99 3.46 -5.10 0.08
C VAL A 99 2.26 -4.87 0.99
N LEU A 100 1.12 -5.47 0.63
CA LEU A 100 -0.15 -5.27 1.31
C LEU A 100 -0.56 -6.50 2.11
N TYR A 101 -1.04 -6.27 3.32
CA TYR A 101 -1.81 -7.25 4.10
C TYR A 101 -3.23 -6.71 4.30
N THR A 102 -4.21 -7.55 4.07
CA THR A 102 -5.63 -7.21 4.23
C THR A 102 -6.41 -8.45 4.64
N ASP A 103 -7.47 -8.25 5.42
CA ASP A 103 -8.44 -9.29 5.79
C ASP A 103 -9.21 -9.82 4.58
N TYR A 104 -9.24 -9.09 3.47
CA TYR A 104 -9.71 -9.57 2.17
C TYR A 104 -9.03 -10.89 1.78
N PHE A 105 -7.72 -11.03 1.98
CA PHE A 105 -6.98 -12.27 1.70
C PHE A 105 -7.27 -13.39 2.71
N GLY A 106 -7.75 -13.06 3.92
CA GLY A 106 -7.99 -14.00 5.02
C GLY A 106 -9.22 -14.90 4.85
N SER A 107 -10.09 -14.63 3.87
CA SER A 107 -11.35 -15.36 3.68
C SER A 107 -11.33 -16.45 2.59
N ALA A 108 -10.25 -16.62 1.81
CA ALA A 108 -10.24 -17.65 0.78
C ALA A 108 -8.83 -18.19 0.41
N PRO A 109 -8.50 -19.45 0.79
CA PRO A 109 -7.21 -20.07 0.46
C PRO A 109 -7.01 -20.46 -1.03
N TYR A 110 -7.90 -20.06 -1.96
CA TYR A 110 -7.92 -20.60 -3.33
C TYR A 110 -8.16 -19.62 -4.47
N HIS A 111 -8.11 -18.30 -4.25
CA HIS A 111 -8.38 -17.34 -5.33
C HIS A 111 -7.11 -16.69 -5.87
N SER A 112 -6.34 -17.45 -6.65
CA SER A 112 -5.23 -16.97 -7.48
C SER A 112 -5.66 -16.03 -8.63
N ASN A 113 -6.90 -15.53 -8.62
CA ASN A 113 -7.49 -14.71 -9.69
C ASN A 113 -8.13 -13.41 -9.17
N TYR A 114 -8.04 -13.10 -7.87
CA TYR A 114 -8.50 -11.79 -7.42
C TYR A 114 -7.47 -10.73 -7.78
N ARG A 115 -7.97 -9.68 -8.43
CA ARG A 115 -7.32 -8.40 -8.71
C ARG A 115 -6.42 -7.99 -7.53
N VAL A 116 -5.10 -8.13 -7.67
CA VAL A 116 -4.14 -7.65 -6.68
C VAL A 116 -3.76 -6.23 -7.10
N SER A 117 -4.52 -5.26 -6.59
CA SER A 117 -4.17 -3.84 -6.70
C SER A 117 -3.17 -3.52 -5.59
N ASN A 118 -1.87 -3.73 -5.83
CA ASN A 118 -0.80 -3.42 -4.87
C ASN A 118 0.26 -2.49 -5.44
N SER A 119 0.01 -1.89 -6.60
CA SER A 119 0.91 -0.93 -7.22
C SER A 119 0.15 0.30 -7.71
N VAL A 120 0.90 1.38 -7.91
CA VAL A 120 0.42 2.62 -8.52
C VAL A 120 1.36 2.98 -9.65
N ILE A 121 0.81 3.18 -10.84
CA ILE A 121 1.53 3.63 -12.03
C ILE A 121 1.51 5.15 -12.04
N VAL A 122 2.69 5.76 -12.10
CA VAL A 122 2.86 7.21 -12.29
C VAL A 122 3.33 7.45 -13.72
N TYR A 123 2.55 8.21 -14.47
CA TYR A 123 2.85 8.54 -15.87
C TYR A 123 3.74 9.79 -15.98
N ASN A 124 4.37 9.97 -17.14
CA ASN A 124 5.23 11.12 -17.42
C ASN A 124 4.52 12.48 -17.31
N ASN A 125 3.21 12.51 -17.50
CA ASN A 125 2.37 13.71 -17.34
C ASN A 125 1.95 13.98 -15.88
N GLY A 126 2.30 13.10 -14.94
CA GLY A 126 1.95 13.19 -13.52
C GLY A 126 0.67 12.44 -13.13
N ASP A 127 -0.07 11.87 -14.09
CA ASP A 127 -1.25 11.09 -13.77
C ASP A 127 -0.88 9.83 -13.00
N MET A 128 -1.77 9.39 -12.11
CA MET A 128 -1.63 8.16 -11.35
C MET A 128 -2.77 7.19 -11.66
N LYS A 129 -2.47 5.89 -11.71
CA LYS A 129 -3.48 4.83 -11.83
C LYS A 129 -3.13 3.61 -11.00
N VAL A 130 -4.14 3.03 -10.37
CA VAL A 130 -4.04 1.72 -9.71
C VAL A 130 -4.43 0.64 -10.73
N PRO A 131 -3.47 -0.15 -11.25
CA PRO A 131 -3.77 -1.16 -12.24
C PRO A 131 -4.50 -2.33 -11.57
N LYS A 132 -5.23 -3.12 -12.38
CA LYS A 132 -5.94 -4.32 -11.88
C LYS A 132 -5.01 -5.49 -11.56
N LYS A 133 -3.82 -5.45 -12.14
CA LYS A 133 -2.77 -6.45 -12.02
C LYS A 133 -1.45 -5.72 -12.05
N ASP A 134 -0.43 -6.34 -11.50
CA ASP A 134 0.90 -5.77 -11.59
C ASP A 134 1.36 -5.66 -13.05
N LEU A 135 1.83 -4.47 -13.45
CA LEU A 135 2.17 -4.19 -14.84
C LEU A 135 3.40 -5.00 -15.31
N LEU A 136 4.37 -5.25 -14.41
CA LEU A 136 5.55 -6.04 -14.73
C LEU A 136 5.20 -7.53 -14.83
N GLU A 137 4.28 -8.00 -13.99
CA GLU A 137 3.73 -9.36 -14.07
C GLU A 137 2.93 -9.58 -15.37
N ASP A 138 2.03 -8.66 -15.71
CA ASP A 138 1.26 -8.78 -16.96
C ASP A 138 2.19 -8.76 -18.19
N TYR A 139 3.23 -7.93 -18.16
CA TYR A 139 4.25 -7.91 -19.21
C TYR A 139 5.02 -9.23 -19.30
N SER A 140 5.45 -9.80 -18.16
CA SER A 140 6.22 -11.06 -18.16
C SER A 140 5.40 -12.23 -18.65
N ILE A 141 4.12 -12.33 -18.26
CA ILE A 141 3.20 -13.37 -18.72
C ILE A 141 2.99 -13.26 -20.23
N LYS A 142 2.76 -12.04 -20.75
CA LYS A 142 2.48 -11.82 -22.17
C LYS A 142 3.69 -12.14 -23.06
N ASN A 143 4.89 -11.83 -22.60
CA ASN A 143 6.12 -11.91 -23.40
C ASN A 143 7.03 -13.09 -23.03
N TYR A 144 6.71 -13.84 -21.97
CA TYR A 144 7.54 -14.91 -21.41
C TYR A 144 8.94 -14.43 -20.98
N ILE A 145 9.02 -13.25 -20.37
CA ILE A 145 10.29 -12.60 -19.96
C ILE A 145 10.26 -12.30 -18.46
N TRP A 146 11.28 -12.74 -17.73
CA TRP A 146 11.45 -12.46 -16.28
C TRP A 146 12.66 -11.56 -15.97
N ASP A 147 13.39 -11.12 -17.01
CA ASP A 147 14.49 -10.17 -16.90
C ASP A 147 14.00 -8.79 -17.36
N TYR A 148 13.94 -7.85 -16.41
CA TYR A 148 13.49 -6.48 -16.65
C TYR A 148 14.63 -5.48 -16.80
N SER A 149 15.88 -5.94 -16.96
CA SER A 149 17.05 -5.06 -17.05
C SER A 149 16.99 -4.06 -18.21
N ASN A 150 16.21 -4.32 -19.24
CA ASN A 150 15.95 -3.41 -20.37
C ASN A 150 14.82 -2.39 -20.09
N ILE A 151 14.00 -2.60 -19.06
CA ILE A 151 12.82 -1.79 -18.71
C ILE A 151 13.06 -0.98 -17.45
N ILE A 152 13.71 -1.55 -16.44
CA ILE A 152 13.91 -0.92 -15.14
C ILE A 152 15.25 -0.20 -15.11
N ASP A 153 15.20 1.09 -14.76
CA ASP A 153 16.38 1.96 -14.63
C ASP A 153 16.99 1.87 -13.24
N ASN A 154 16.12 1.89 -12.23
CA ASN A 154 16.52 1.86 -10.83
C ASN A 154 15.35 1.40 -9.96
N VAL A 155 15.65 0.82 -8.80
CA VAL A 155 14.69 0.46 -7.76
C VAL A 155 15.18 1.05 -6.45
N LYS A 156 14.28 1.74 -5.75
CA LYS A 156 14.53 2.30 -4.43
C LYS A 156 13.50 1.75 -3.45
N ASP A 157 13.98 0.99 -2.48
CA ASP A 157 13.19 0.55 -1.35
C ASP A 157 13.12 1.66 -0.29
N TYR A 158 11.93 1.86 0.26
CA TYR A 158 11.65 2.79 1.35
C TYR A 158 11.39 2.05 2.67
N ASP A 159 11.64 0.74 2.68
CA ASP A 159 11.51 -0.16 3.82
C ASP A 159 10.22 0.10 4.61
N ASP A 160 10.35 0.50 5.88
CA ASP A 160 9.25 0.70 6.81
C ASP A 160 8.76 2.15 6.92
N LYS A 161 9.34 3.09 6.15
CA LYS A 161 9.02 4.53 6.22
C LYS A 161 7.53 4.82 6.04
N TYR A 162 6.86 4.05 5.19
CA TYR A 162 5.44 4.17 4.87
C TYR A 162 4.60 3.01 5.42
N ASN A 163 5.14 2.23 6.35
CA ASN A 163 4.38 1.18 6.98
C ASN A 163 3.22 1.77 7.76
N CYS A 164 2.02 1.28 7.48
CA CYS A 164 0.82 1.74 8.16
C CYS A 164 -0.17 0.60 8.33
N VAL A 165 -1.02 0.73 9.33
CA VAL A 165 -2.11 -0.18 9.62
C VAL A 165 -3.36 0.67 9.80
N GLU A 166 -4.35 0.43 8.95
CA GLU A 166 -5.54 1.27 8.87
C GLU A 166 -6.81 0.44 8.72
N ASN A 167 -7.92 1.05 9.16
CA ASN A 167 -9.26 0.55 8.95
C ASN A 167 -9.97 1.54 8.01
N LEU A 168 -10.45 1.06 6.86
CA LEU A 168 -11.07 1.88 5.81
C LEU A 168 -12.60 2.03 6.01
N LYS A 169 -13.08 2.08 7.26
CA LYS A 169 -14.48 2.33 7.62
C LYS A 169 -14.76 3.80 7.90
#